data_AF-A0A1M7BLS9-F1
#
_entry.id   AF-A0A1M7BLS9-F1
#
_cell.length_a   1.000
_cell.length_b   1.000
_cell.length_c   1.000
_cell.angle_alpha   90.00
_cell.angle_beta   90.00
_cell.angle_gamma   90.00
#
_symmetry.space_group_name_H-M   'P 1'
#
loop_
_entity.id
_entity.type
_entity.pdbx_description
1 polymer ?
#
loop_
_entity_poly.entity_id
_entity_poly.type
_entity_poly.pdbx_seq_one_letter_code
_entity_poly.pdbx_strand_id
1 'polypeptide(L)'
;MASKSTVSQACRIENTDFYLHAHTALISHQRMLIVSLYEKDKLRNKDQYPSFRIFMTKENYITQDFREEEPVWRTGRMEHLTESTWYKKIEISCCDDRSAAVLNRFFSYLNMEKLSPVDKLIKGQKRIMEKRLEKKHQREKSKIDQKMREVKKLPKNFMDWIDETAMAHSRYIYYQYSRKKYMDGYCTHCHSDVKVSGVKHRKIGGLPKLWQKSAVFGGRQGNSYLRSWRSCIFPENKKRVCGQIFLYL
;
A
#
# COMPACT_ATOMS: atom_id res chain seq x y z
N MET A 1 14.83 -15.17 34.63
CA MET A 1 16.27 -15.11 34.26
C MET A 1 16.55 -16.21 33.25
N ALA A 2 17.56 -16.05 32.41
CA ALA A 2 17.98 -17.10 31.47
C ALA A 2 18.48 -18.33 32.24
N SER A 3 18.29 -19.52 31.68
CA SER A 3 18.79 -20.75 32.28
C SER A 3 20.30 -20.92 32.02
N LYS A 4 20.97 -21.76 32.82
CA LYS A 4 22.38 -22.11 32.59
C LYS A 4 22.60 -22.73 31.20
N SER A 5 21.61 -23.47 30.68
CA SER A 5 21.70 -24.05 29.33
C SER A 5 21.67 -22.98 28.25
N THR A 6 20.82 -21.96 28.38
CA THR A 6 20.76 -20.83 27.45
C THR A 6 22.06 -20.04 27.43
N VAL A 7 22.66 -19.77 28.59
CA VAL A 7 23.98 -19.12 28.68
C VAL A 7 25.04 -19.99 27.99
N SER A 8 25.03 -21.31 28.22
CA SER A 8 25.98 -22.22 27.56
C SER A 8 25.80 -22.25 26.03
N GLN A 9 24.57 -22.22 25.52
CA GLN A 9 24.29 -22.12 24.08
C GLN A 9 24.82 -20.80 23.50
N ALA A 10 24.60 -19.67 24.18
CA ALA A 10 25.08 -18.36 23.76
C ALA A 10 26.61 -18.30 23.60
N CYS A 11 27.35 -19.02 24.43
CA CYS A 11 28.80 -19.14 24.30
C CYS A 11 29.26 -20.03 23.13
N ARG A 12 28.45 -20.99 22.69
CA ARG A 12 28.83 -22.01 21.68
C ARG A 12 28.32 -21.69 20.27
N ILE A 13 27.14 -21.08 20.15
CA ILE A 13 26.48 -20.81 18.87
C ILE A 13 26.78 -19.38 18.47
N GLU A 14 27.49 -19.20 17.35
CA GLU A 14 27.89 -17.87 16.87
C GLU A 14 26.79 -17.20 16.05
N ASN A 15 26.04 -17.97 15.26
CA ASN A 15 25.07 -17.47 14.28
C ASN A 15 23.68 -17.17 14.88
N THR A 16 23.61 -16.70 16.12
CA THR A 16 22.36 -16.28 16.77
C THR A 16 22.63 -14.99 17.52
N ASP A 17 21.77 -14.00 17.35
CA ASP A 17 21.89 -12.69 18.00
C ASP A 17 21.05 -12.63 19.28
N PHE A 18 19.84 -13.19 19.23
CA PHE A 18 18.92 -13.24 20.36
C PHE A 18 18.43 -14.65 20.65
N TYR A 19 18.29 -14.93 21.94
CA TYR A 19 17.67 -16.14 22.45
C TYR A 19 16.26 -15.84 22.95
N LEU A 20 15.30 -16.66 22.53
CA LEU A 20 13.88 -16.47 22.79
C LEU A 20 13.36 -17.55 23.75
N HIS A 21 12.86 -17.11 24.90
CA HIS A 21 12.12 -17.97 25.82
C HIS A 21 10.63 -17.64 25.77
N ALA A 22 9.76 -18.64 25.65
CA ALA A 22 8.33 -18.45 25.54
C ALA A 22 7.55 -19.34 26.51
N HIS A 23 6.55 -18.75 27.17
CA HIS A 23 5.56 -19.48 27.95
C HIS A 23 4.19 -18.81 27.82
N THR A 24 3.12 -19.55 28.15
CA THR A 24 1.78 -18.96 28.26
C THR A 24 1.39 -18.82 29.71
N ALA A 25 0.83 -17.66 30.06
CA ALA A 25 0.24 -17.41 31.36
C ALA A 25 -1.23 -17.00 31.21
N LEU A 26 -2.03 -17.25 32.25
CA LEU A 26 -3.38 -16.71 32.35
C LEU A 26 -3.30 -15.45 33.21
N ILE A 27 -3.52 -14.28 32.61
CA ILE A 27 -3.47 -12.98 33.30
C ILE A 27 -4.81 -12.30 33.05
N SER A 28 -5.50 -11.89 34.12
CA SER A 28 -6.83 -11.27 34.04
C SER A 28 -7.83 -12.09 33.18
N HIS A 29 -7.90 -13.40 33.44
CA HIS A 29 -8.75 -14.36 32.70
C HIS A 29 -8.44 -14.47 31.19
N GLN A 30 -7.36 -13.86 30.70
CA GLN A 30 -6.94 -13.92 29.31
C GLN A 30 -5.65 -14.72 29.17
N ARG A 31 -5.63 -15.68 28.23
CA ARG A 31 -4.42 -16.42 27.91
C ARG A 31 -3.47 -15.52 27.13
N MET A 32 -2.32 -15.25 27.72
CA MET A 32 -1.26 -14.42 27.14
C MET A 32 -0.05 -15.27 26.81
N LEU A 33 0.54 -15.03 25.65
CA LEU A 33 1.88 -15.45 25.31
C LEU A 33 2.86 -14.43 25.88
N ILE A 34 3.82 -14.90 26.66
CA ILE A 34 4.90 -14.08 27.21
C ILE A 34 6.19 -14.57 26.55
N VAL A 35 6.86 -13.66 25.86
CA VAL A 35 8.11 -13.92 25.17
C VAL A 35 9.20 -13.06 25.80
N SER A 36 10.29 -13.66 26.24
CA SER A 36 11.46 -12.95 26.75
C SER A 36 12.62 -13.11 25.78
N LEU A 37 13.25 -12.01 25.42
CA LEU A 37 14.38 -11.96 24.48
C LEU A 37 15.66 -11.62 25.24
N TYR A 38 16.70 -12.41 25.01
CA TYR A 38 18.01 -12.28 25.62
C TYR A 38 19.05 -12.01 24.53
N GLU A 39 19.82 -10.93 24.66
CA GLU A 39 20.95 -10.65 23.77
C GLU A 39 22.09 -11.64 24.04
N LYS A 40 22.67 -12.20 22.98
CA LYS A 40 23.82 -13.12 23.09
C LYS A 40 24.97 -12.48 23.88
N ASP A 41 25.32 -11.24 23.58
CA ASP A 41 26.49 -10.58 24.18
C ASP A 41 26.30 -10.36 25.69
N LYS A 42 25.08 -9.99 26.11
CA LYS A 42 24.70 -9.90 27.53
C LYS A 42 24.79 -11.26 28.22
N LEU A 43 24.25 -12.31 27.60
CA LEU A 43 24.33 -13.67 28.15
C LEU A 43 25.78 -14.15 28.32
N ARG A 44 26.66 -13.85 27.35
CA ARG A 44 28.11 -14.15 27.43
C ARG A 44 28.77 -13.42 28.58
N ASN A 45 28.34 -12.19 28.85
CA ASN A 45 28.79 -11.38 29.99
C ASN A 45 28.12 -11.75 31.32
N LYS A 46 27.46 -12.91 31.39
CA LYS A 46 26.74 -13.44 32.57
C LYS A 46 25.53 -12.60 33.01
N ASP A 47 25.07 -11.67 32.19
CA ASP A 47 23.81 -10.99 32.40
C ASP A 47 22.66 -11.88 31.90
N GLN A 48 21.85 -12.34 32.83
CA GLN A 48 20.75 -13.29 32.60
C GLN A 48 19.39 -12.61 32.54
N TYR A 49 19.34 -11.28 32.54
CA TYR A 49 18.11 -10.53 32.41
C TYR A 49 17.71 -10.37 30.94
N PRO A 50 16.41 -10.45 30.62
CA PRO A 50 15.95 -10.25 29.25
C PRO A 50 16.05 -8.77 28.87
N SER A 51 16.54 -8.46 27.66
CA SER A 51 16.51 -7.10 27.12
C SER A 51 15.08 -6.66 26.80
N PHE A 52 14.23 -7.59 26.38
CA PHE A 52 12.82 -7.30 26.09
C PHE A 52 11.91 -8.39 26.61
N ARG A 53 10.69 -7.99 27.02
CA ARG A 53 9.59 -8.92 27.31
C ARG A 53 8.32 -8.51 26.57
N ILE A 54 7.88 -9.35 25.65
CA ILE A 54 6.68 -9.14 24.86
C ILE A 54 5.52 -9.87 25.52
N PHE A 55 4.44 -9.14 25.77
CA PHE A 55 3.16 -9.64 26.21
C PHE A 55 2.20 -9.62 25.03
N MET A 56 1.71 -10.79 24.64
CA MET A 56 0.93 -10.94 23.42
C MET A 56 -0.35 -11.75 23.63
N THR A 57 -1.43 -11.22 23.08
CA THR A 57 -2.72 -11.89 22.91
C THR A 57 -2.95 -12.13 21.42
N LYS A 58 -4.06 -12.77 21.04
CA LYS A 58 -4.41 -12.95 19.62
C LYS A 58 -4.74 -11.64 18.90
N GLU A 59 -5.03 -10.58 19.65
CA GLU A 59 -5.54 -9.31 19.11
C GLU A 59 -4.63 -8.12 19.34
N ASN A 60 -3.79 -8.20 20.38
CA ASN A 60 -2.97 -7.08 20.82
C ASN A 60 -1.64 -7.57 21.39
N TYR A 61 -0.61 -6.73 21.33
CA TYR A 61 0.66 -6.96 22.00
C TYR A 61 1.23 -5.64 22.54
N ILE A 62 2.02 -5.76 23.60
CA ILE A 62 2.81 -4.70 24.21
C ILE A 62 4.16 -5.28 24.63
N THR A 63 5.21 -4.46 24.61
CA THR A 63 6.56 -4.90 24.94
C THR A 63 7.12 -4.05 26.07
N GLN A 64 7.82 -4.68 27.00
CA GLN A 64 8.61 -4.02 28.03
C GLN A 64 10.09 -4.06 27.60
N ASP A 65 10.72 -2.90 27.56
CA ASP A 65 12.13 -2.68 27.20
C ASP A 65 12.95 -2.48 28.48
N PHE A 66 13.96 -3.31 28.68
CA PHE A 66 14.83 -3.32 29.87
C PHE A 66 16.25 -2.81 29.55
N ARG A 67 16.45 -2.12 28.43
CA ARG A 67 17.78 -1.57 28.09
C ARG A 67 18.11 -0.29 28.86
N GLU A 68 17.08 0.42 29.31
CA GLU A 68 17.19 1.60 30.17
C GLU A 68 17.28 1.19 31.65
N GLU A 69 17.69 2.11 32.54
CA GLU A 69 17.71 1.86 34.00
C GLU A 69 16.32 1.46 34.54
N GLU A 70 15.28 2.12 34.04
CA GLU A 70 13.89 1.80 34.35
C GLU A 70 13.18 1.14 33.16
N PRO A 71 12.37 0.08 33.37
CA PRO A 71 11.68 -0.59 32.28
C PRO A 71 10.66 0.31 31.57
N VAL A 72 10.83 0.50 30.25
CA VAL A 72 9.93 1.34 29.44
C VAL A 72 8.93 0.49 28.66
N TRP A 73 7.66 0.89 28.65
CA TRP A 73 6.64 0.25 27.82
C TRP A 73 6.68 0.75 26.37
N ARG A 74 6.72 -0.18 25.41
CA ARG A 74 6.78 0.07 23.97
C ARG A 74 5.67 -0.69 23.25
N THR A 75 5.19 -0.12 22.15
CA THR A 75 4.20 -0.76 21.25
C THR A 75 4.84 -1.35 19.98
N GLY A 76 6.17 -1.34 19.90
CA GLY A 76 6.94 -1.83 18.75
C GLY A 76 6.93 -3.35 18.62
N ARG A 77 6.93 -3.83 17.36
CA ARG A 77 7.09 -5.26 17.04
C ARG A 77 8.52 -5.73 17.33
N MET A 78 8.70 -7.04 17.48
CA MET A 78 10.00 -7.65 17.76
C MET A 78 11.07 -7.20 16.77
N GLU A 79 10.80 -7.29 15.46
CA GLU A 79 11.77 -6.91 14.41
C GLU A 79 12.24 -5.44 14.52
N HIS A 80 11.39 -4.55 15.02
CA HIS A 80 11.76 -3.16 15.20
C HIS A 80 12.59 -2.94 16.47
N LEU A 81 12.27 -3.69 17.54
CA LEU A 81 12.98 -3.63 18.81
C LEU A 81 14.38 -4.23 18.74
N THR A 82 14.55 -5.30 17.97
CA THR A 82 15.85 -5.91 17.69
C THR A 82 16.64 -5.16 16.61
N GLU A 83 16.11 -4.05 16.10
CA GLU A 83 16.74 -3.25 15.04
C GLU A 83 17.04 -4.07 13.78
N SER A 84 16.17 -5.05 13.47
CA SER A 84 16.27 -5.81 12.22
C SER A 84 15.86 -4.92 11.06
N THR A 85 16.76 -4.77 10.09
CA THR A 85 16.55 -3.97 8.88
C THR A 85 16.59 -4.85 7.62
N TRP A 86 16.42 -4.23 6.45
CA TRP A 86 16.50 -4.95 5.17
C TRP A 86 17.91 -5.44 4.82
N TYR A 87 18.96 -4.83 5.37
CA TYR A 87 20.36 -5.19 5.15
C TYR A 87 20.99 -5.93 6.34
N LYS A 88 20.44 -5.78 7.54
CA LYS A 88 20.86 -6.48 8.76
C LYS A 88 19.72 -7.36 9.25
N LYS A 89 19.77 -8.64 8.86
CA LYS A 89 18.85 -9.64 9.39
C LYS A 89 19.37 -10.11 10.75
N ILE A 90 18.54 -9.97 11.77
CA ILE A 90 18.84 -10.46 13.11
C ILE A 90 18.36 -11.90 13.22
N GLU A 91 19.24 -12.80 13.67
CA GLU A 91 18.90 -14.20 13.84
C GLU A 91 18.44 -14.48 15.28
N ILE A 92 17.25 -15.04 15.42
CA ILE A 92 16.60 -15.28 16.71
C ILE A 92 16.28 -16.77 16.83
N SER A 93 16.76 -17.40 17.89
CA SER A 93 16.59 -18.83 18.15
C SER A 93 15.83 -19.08 19.45
N CYS A 94 15.00 -20.14 19.50
CA CYS A 94 14.37 -20.54 20.76
C CYS A 94 15.42 -21.11 21.73
N CYS A 95 15.32 -20.77 23.02
CA CYS A 95 16.22 -21.29 24.05
C CYS A 95 16.09 -22.80 24.25
N ASP A 96 14.88 -23.33 24.04
CA ASP A 96 14.52 -24.73 24.25
C ASP A 96 13.36 -25.16 23.35
N ASP A 97 13.21 -26.47 23.20
CA ASP A 97 12.10 -27.07 22.44
C ASP A 97 10.74 -26.76 23.07
N ARG A 98 10.71 -26.51 24.38
CA ARG A 98 9.50 -26.12 25.10
C ARG A 98 8.96 -24.77 24.62
N SER A 99 9.83 -23.79 24.42
CA SER A 99 9.49 -22.46 23.90
C SER A 99 8.99 -22.57 22.47
N ALA A 100 9.64 -23.39 21.64
CA ALA A 100 9.18 -23.70 20.29
C ALA A 100 7.77 -24.34 20.30
N ALA A 101 7.54 -25.33 21.16
CA ALA A 101 6.24 -25.98 21.33
C ALA A 101 5.14 -25.02 21.81
N VAL A 102 5.47 -24.11 22.75
CA VAL A 102 4.55 -23.08 23.23
C VAL A 102 4.13 -22.15 22.10
N LEU A 103 5.08 -21.64 21.31
CA LEU A 103 4.80 -20.78 20.17
C LEU A 103 3.92 -21.51 19.13
N ASN A 104 4.30 -22.73 18.78
CA ASN A 104 3.54 -23.56 17.85
C ASN A 104 2.09 -23.78 18.31
N ARG A 105 1.90 -24.08 19.61
CA ARG A 105 0.57 -24.27 20.19
C ARG A 105 -0.23 -22.96 20.26
N PHE A 106 0.41 -21.85 20.60
CA PHE A 106 -0.25 -20.55 20.69
C PHE A 106 -0.75 -20.09 19.31
N PHE A 107 0.04 -20.33 18.26
CA PHE A 107 -0.26 -19.93 16.89
C PHE A 107 -0.95 -21.02 16.03
N SER A 108 -1.41 -22.12 16.63
CA SER A 108 -2.07 -23.22 15.89
C SER A 108 -3.27 -22.74 15.07
N TYR A 109 -4.02 -21.74 15.58
CA TYR A 109 -5.18 -21.13 14.91
C TYR A 109 -4.85 -20.40 13.59
N LEU A 110 -3.57 -20.23 13.26
CA LEU A 110 -3.13 -19.61 12.02
C LEU A 110 -2.83 -20.61 10.90
N ASN A 111 -2.85 -21.93 11.19
CA ASN A 111 -2.53 -23.01 10.23
C ASN A 111 -1.20 -22.77 9.48
N MET A 112 -0.15 -22.35 10.20
CA MET A 112 1.14 -21.98 9.63
C MET A 112 2.23 -23.04 9.88
N GLU A 113 1.93 -24.31 9.60
CA GLU A 113 2.80 -25.44 10.00
C GLU A 113 4.22 -25.36 9.44
N LYS A 114 4.37 -24.86 8.21
CA LYS A 114 5.67 -24.73 7.51
C LYS A 114 6.59 -23.63 8.07
N LEU A 115 6.09 -22.73 8.92
CA LEU A 115 6.88 -21.63 9.47
C LEU A 115 7.61 -22.05 10.74
N SER A 116 8.81 -21.50 10.94
CA SER A 116 9.53 -21.63 12.21
C SER A 116 8.71 -21.03 13.36
N PRO A 117 8.91 -21.47 14.62
CA PRO A 117 8.22 -20.90 15.78
C PRO A 117 8.39 -19.36 15.89
N VAL A 118 9.58 -18.85 15.55
CA VAL A 118 9.90 -17.42 15.57
C VAL A 118 9.17 -16.68 14.45
N ASP A 119 9.14 -17.25 13.24
CA ASP A 119 8.39 -16.65 12.12
C ASP A 119 6.88 -16.59 12.40
N LYS A 120 6.35 -17.57 13.15
CA LYS A 120 4.95 -17.54 13.61
C LYS A 120 4.69 -16.33 14.52
N LEU A 121 5.61 -16.00 15.43
CA LEU A 121 5.53 -14.81 16.26
C LEU A 121 5.56 -13.53 15.42
N ILE A 122 6.51 -13.41 14.48
CA ILE A 122 6.63 -12.26 13.58
C ILE A 122 5.33 -12.06 12.79
N LYS A 123 4.82 -13.14 12.18
CA LYS A 123 3.58 -13.09 11.40
C LYS A 123 2.35 -12.80 12.26
N GLY A 124 2.33 -13.30 13.50
CA GLY A 124 1.31 -12.98 14.49
C GLY A 124 1.26 -11.49 14.82
N GLN A 125 2.41 -10.86 15.07
CA GLN A 125 2.52 -9.41 15.29
C GLN A 125 2.10 -8.63 14.04
N LYS A 126 2.53 -9.05 12.84
CA LYS A 126 2.16 -8.42 11.57
C LYS A 126 0.64 -8.41 11.35
N ARG A 127 -0.05 -9.52 11.62
CA ARG A 127 -1.52 -9.61 11.51
C ARG A 127 -2.23 -8.61 12.44
N ILE A 128 -1.72 -8.42 13.66
CA ILE A 128 -2.27 -7.42 14.60
C ILE A 128 -2.06 -6.01 14.05
N MET A 129 -0.90 -5.71 13.48
CA MET A 129 -0.62 -4.41 12.86
C MET A 129 -1.54 -4.13 11.68
N GLU A 130 -1.75 -5.10 10.78
CA GLU A 130 -2.67 -4.97 9.64
C GLU A 130 -4.09 -4.64 10.11
N LYS A 131 -4.58 -5.32 11.17
CA LYS A 131 -5.88 -4.99 11.77
C LYS A 131 -5.94 -3.58 12.37
N ARG A 132 -4.86 -3.13 13.03
CA ARG A 132 -4.78 -1.76 13.57
C ARG A 132 -4.78 -0.72 12.45
N LEU A 133 -4.07 -1.00 11.36
CA LEU A 133 -4.00 -0.14 10.17
C LEU A 133 -5.36 -0.04 9.49
N GLU A 134 -6.07 -1.15 9.31
CA GLU A 134 -7.41 -1.14 8.73
C GLU A 134 -8.39 -0.32 9.57
N LYS A 135 -8.38 -0.49 10.90
CA LYS A 135 -9.19 0.35 11.80
C LYS A 135 -8.86 1.84 11.69
N LYS A 136 -7.58 2.18 11.49
CA LYS A 136 -7.15 3.58 11.27
C LYS A 136 -7.67 4.11 9.93
N HIS A 137 -7.47 3.37 8.84
CA HIS A 137 -7.98 3.74 7.51
C HIS A 137 -9.49 3.89 7.49
N GLN A 138 -10.23 3.00 8.17
CA GLN A 138 -11.68 3.09 8.27
C GLN A 138 -12.12 4.41 8.95
N ARG A 139 -11.44 4.82 10.03
CA ARG A 139 -11.72 6.09 10.73
C ARG A 139 -11.38 7.31 9.88
N GLU A 140 -10.32 7.23 9.09
CA GLU A 140 -9.92 8.31 8.19
C GLU A 140 -10.91 8.44 7.02
N LYS A 141 -11.25 7.32 6.37
CA LYS A 141 -12.25 7.27 5.30
C LYS A 141 -13.61 7.76 5.78
N SER A 142 -14.08 7.35 6.96
CA SER A 142 -15.38 7.78 7.47
C SER A 142 -15.49 9.29 7.64
N LYS A 143 -14.39 9.97 8.02
CA LYS A 143 -14.34 11.44 8.11
C LYS A 143 -14.39 12.09 6.73
N ILE A 144 -13.71 11.51 5.75
CA ILE A 144 -13.72 11.97 4.36
C ILE A 144 -15.13 11.80 3.77
N ASP A 145 -15.72 10.62 3.92
CA ASP A 145 -17.06 10.30 3.43
C ASP A 145 -18.11 11.25 4.03
N GLN A 146 -17.96 11.61 5.31
CA GLN A 146 -18.83 12.59 5.95
C GLN A 146 -18.79 13.95 5.26
N LYS A 147 -17.59 14.46 4.95
CA LYS A 147 -17.44 15.73 4.21
C LYS A 147 -17.93 15.59 2.76
N MET A 148 -17.66 14.47 2.11
CA MET A 148 -18.09 14.24 0.73
C MET A 148 -19.61 14.15 0.57
N ARG A 149 -20.36 13.81 1.63
CA ARG A 149 -21.83 13.90 1.64
C ARG A 149 -22.36 15.33 1.50
N GLU A 150 -21.59 16.34 1.90
CA GLU A 150 -21.96 17.76 1.74
C GLU A 150 -21.83 18.21 0.28
N VAL A 151 -21.02 17.52 -0.51
CA VAL A 151 -20.84 17.81 -1.94
C VAL A 151 -22.12 17.41 -2.67
N LYS A 152 -22.80 18.41 -3.24
CA LYS A 152 -24.00 18.21 -4.04
C LYS A 152 -23.67 17.31 -5.24
N LYS A 153 -24.65 16.50 -5.64
CA LYS A 153 -24.56 15.72 -6.89
C LYS A 153 -24.29 16.66 -8.06
N LEU A 154 -23.52 16.18 -9.04
CA LEU A 154 -23.29 16.92 -10.27
C LEU A 154 -24.64 17.28 -10.92
N PRO A 155 -24.82 18.54 -11.37
CA PRO A 155 -25.99 18.93 -12.13
C PRO A 155 -26.21 18.01 -13.33
N LYS A 156 -27.46 17.77 -13.72
CA LYS A 156 -27.78 16.88 -14.85
C LYS A 156 -27.12 17.34 -16.16
N ASN A 157 -27.00 18.66 -16.33
CA ASN A 157 -26.39 19.32 -17.49
C ASN A 157 -24.89 19.59 -17.33
N PHE A 158 -24.23 19.00 -16.32
CA PHE A 158 -22.80 19.25 -16.09
C PHE A 158 -21.95 18.80 -17.28
N MET A 159 -22.30 17.67 -17.91
CA MET A 159 -21.59 17.19 -19.10
C MET A 159 -21.81 18.12 -20.30
N ASP A 160 -23.04 18.60 -20.50
CA ASP A 160 -23.35 19.55 -21.56
C ASP A 160 -22.58 20.86 -21.36
N TRP A 161 -22.49 21.35 -20.11
CA TRP A 161 -21.68 22.52 -19.78
C TRP A 161 -20.19 22.30 -20.05
N ILE A 162 -19.66 21.11 -19.77
CA ILE A 162 -18.28 20.77 -20.13
C ILE A 162 -18.09 20.88 -21.64
N ASP A 163 -18.96 20.28 -22.44
CA ASP A 163 -18.80 20.20 -23.90
C ASP A 163 -19.01 21.57 -24.58
N GLU A 164 -19.94 22.36 -24.07
CA GLU A 164 -20.31 23.64 -24.65
C GLU A 164 -19.40 24.78 -24.21
N THR A 165 -19.01 24.79 -22.93
CA THR A 165 -18.33 25.90 -22.26
C THR A 165 -16.89 25.56 -21.90
N ALA A 166 -16.64 24.56 -21.06
CA ALA A 166 -15.29 24.27 -20.54
C ALA A 166 -14.34 23.80 -21.66
N MET A 167 -14.83 22.94 -22.55
CA MET A 167 -14.12 22.38 -23.69
C MET A 167 -14.34 23.18 -24.97
N ALA A 168 -14.96 24.36 -24.89
CA ALA A 168 -15.28 25.18 -26.04
C ALA A 168 -14.03 25.53 -26.88
N HIS A 169 -12.90 25.73 -26.19
CA HIS A 169 -11.63 26.12 -26.78
C HIS A 169 -10.75 24.93 -27.18
N SER A 170 -11.14 23.72 -26.79
CA SER A 170 -10.43 22.46 -27.02
C SER A 170 -11.28 21.49 -27.85
N ARG A 171 -11.96 22.01 -28.88
CA ARG A 171 -12.70 21.19 -29.85
C ARG A 171 -11.71 20.53 -30.80
N TYR A 172 -11.75 19.21 -30.85
CA TYR A 172 -10.91 18.40 -31.74
C TYR A 172 -11.70 17.78 -32.89
N ILE A 173 -11.02 17.64 -34.03
CA ILE A 173 -11.39 16.62 -35.01
C ILE A 173 -10.30 15.54 -35.01
N TYR A 174 -10.71 14.32 -34.69
CA TYR A 174 -9.88 13.16 -34.88
C TYR A 174 -10.04 12.66 -36.30
N TYR A 175 -8.96 12.39 -37.01
CA TYR A 175 -9.05 11.84 -38.37
C TYR A 175 -8.09 10.68 -38.53
N GLN A 176 -8.45 9.73 -39.40
CA GLN A 176 -7.53 8.70 -39.82
C GLN A 176 -6.76 9.22 -41.03
N TYR A 177 -5.44 9.29 -40.90
CA TYR A 177 -4.59 9.77 -41.98
C TYR A 177 -4.70 8.82 -43.18
N SER A 178 -5.01 9.39 -44.35
CA SER A 178 -4.93 8.68 -45.62
C SER A 178 -4.42 9.64 -46.70
N ARG A 179 -3.85 9.10 -47.77
CA ARG A 179 -3.35 9.91 -48.92
C ARG A 179 -4.49 10.49 -49.78
N LYS A 180 -5.76 10.27 -49.42
CA LYS A 180 -6.92 10.77 -50.15
C LYS A 180 -7.09 12.27 -49.91
N LYS A 181 -7.60 12.98 -50.92
CA LYS A 181 -7.91 14.42 -50.83
C LYS A 181 -8.88 14.73 -49.69
N TYR A 182 -9.84 13.83 -49.45
CA TYR A 182 -10.78 13.88 -48.34
C TYR A 182 -10.57 12.68 -47.42
N MET A 183 -10.46 12.94 -46.12
CA MET A 183 -10.29 11.94 -45.07
C MET A 183 -11.52 11.91 -44.17
N ASP A 184 -11.81 10.74 -43.63
CA ASP A 184 -12.83 10.58 -42.60
C ASP A 184 -12.29 11.03 -41.24
N GLY A 185 -13.08 11.85 -40.56
CA GLY A 185 -12.80 12.30 -39.21
C GLY A 185 -14.06 12.33 -38.35
N TYR A 186 -13.87 12.40 -37.05
CA TYR A 186 -14.91 12.49 -36.05
C TYR A 186 -14.78 13.80 -35.29
N CYS A 187 -15.88 14.54 -35.21
CA CYS A 187 -15.91 15.78 -34.45
C CYS A 187 -16.30 15.54 -33.00
N THR A 188 -15.48 16.04 -32.09
CA THR A 188 -15.75 16.03 -30.63
C THR A 188 -16.82 17.00 -30.15
N HIS A 189 -17.34 17.88 -31.01
CA HIS A 189 -18.40 18.84 -30.65
C HIS A 189 -19.77 18.42 -31.19
N CYS A 190 -19.84 18.03 -32.46
CA CYS A 190 -21.11 17.62 -33.10
C CYS A 190 -21.39 16.12 -32.98
N HIS A 191 -20.43 15.38 -32.40
CA HIS A 191 -20.51 13.93 -32.18
C HIS A 191 -20.83 13.13 -33.44
N SER A 192 -20.41 13.65 -34.60
CA SER A 192 -20.71 13.13 -35.92
C SER A 192 -19.45 12.94 -36.76
N ASP A 193 -19.54 12.02 -37.73
CA ASP A 193 -18.51 11.85 -38.74
C ASP A 193 -18.51 13.05 -39.71
N VAL A 194 -17.32 13.51 -40.06
CA VAL A 194 -17.06 14.68 -40.91
C VAL A 194 -15.97 14.37 -41.93
N LYS A 195 -16.09 14.93 -43.13
CA LYS A 195 -15.03 14.85 -44.15
C LYS A 195 -14.07 16.03 -43.97
N VAL A 196 -12.77 15.74 -43.90
CA VAL A 196 -11.72 16.76 -43.73
C VAL A 196 -10.69 16.70 -44.86
N SER A 197 -10.18 17.84 -45.30
CA SER A 197 -9.18 17.96 -46.37
C SER A 197 -8.12 18.99 -46.04
N GLY A 198 -6.86 18.77 -46.44
CA GLY A 198 -5.78 19.75 -46.26
C GLY A 198 -5.36 19.99 -44.79
N VAL A 199 -5.73 19.07 -43.91
CA VAL A 199 -5.53 19.18 -42.46
C VAL A 199 -4.10 18.81 -42.06
N LYS A 200 -3.49 19.62 -41.18
CA LYS A 200 -2.19 19.34 -40.55
C LYS A 200 -2.37 19.05 -39.06
N HIS A 201 -1.62 18.07 -38.57
CA HIS A 201 -1.65 17.67 -37.15
C HIS A 201 -1.34 18.86 -36.22
N ARG A 202 -2.11 18.98 -35.14
CA ARG A 202 -2.03 20.04 -34.11
C ARG A 202 -2.16 21.47 -34.64
N LYS A 203 -2.61 21.66 -35.88
CA LYS A 203 -2.93 22.98 -36.39
C LYS A 203 -4.40 23.27 -36.17
N ILE A 204 -4.67 24.54 -35.91
CA ILE A 204 -6.00 25.11 -35.86
C ILE A 204 -6.43 25.33 -37.32
N GLY A 205 -7.59 24.82 -37.71
CA GLY A 205 -8.18 25.12 -39.01
C GLY A 205 -9.65 25.47 -38.91
N GLY A 206 -10.15 26.15 -39.94
CA GLY A 206 -11.56 26.47 -40.10
C GLY A 206 -12.36 25.21 -40.46
N LEU A 207 -13.53 25.09 -39.85
CA LEU A 207 -14.48 24.00 -40.09
C LEU A 207 -15.38 24.32 -41.30
N PRO A 208 -15.93 23.31 -42.01
CA PRO A 208 -16.86 23.57 -43.11
C PRO A 208 -18.16 24.23 -42.61
N LYS A 209 -18.27 25.55 -42.83
CA LYS A 209 -19.45 26.44 -42.91
C LYS A 209 -20.56 26.43 -41.84
N LEU A 210 -20.65 25.50 -40.91
CA LEU A 210 -21.72 25.52 -39.87
C LEU A 210 -21.27 25.97 -38.48
N TRP A 211 -19.96 26.10 -38.20
CA TRP A 211 -19.47 26.36 -36.84
C TRP A 211 -18.63 27.63 -36.77
N GLN A 212 -18.97 28.52 -35.84
CA GLN A 212 -18.31 29.82 -35.65
C GLN A 212 -16.93 29.73 -34.96
N LYS A 213 -16.42 28.54 -34.61
CA LYS A 213 -15.19 28.36 -33.81
C LYS A 213 -14.23 27.36 -34.45
N SER A 214 -12.95 27.52 -34.15
CA SER A 214 -11.85 26.76 -34.72
C SER A 214 -11.59 25.45 -33.96
N ALA A 215 -11.10 24.41 -34.66
CA ALA A 215 -10.82 23.10 -34.08
C ALA A 215 -9.36 22.68 -34.29
N VAL A 216 -8.82 21.93 -33.33
CA VAL A 216 -7.48 21.35 -33.40
C VAL A 216 -7.54 19.94 -33.98
N PHE A 217 -6.68 19.64 -34.94
CA PHE A 217 -6.68 18.33 -35.57
C PHE A 217 -5.71 17.35 -34.91
N GLY A 218 -6.24 16.26 -34.38
CA GLY A 218 -5.47 15.17 -33.76
C GLY A 218 -5.39 13.95 -34.67
N GLY A 219 -4.19 13.43 -34.92
CA GLY A 219 -3.97 12.22 -35.72
C GLY A 219 -3.99 10.98 -34.84
N ARG A 220 -4.61 9.89 -35.28
CA ARG A 220 -4.59 8.60 -34.58
C ARG A 220 -3.46 7.69 -35.08
N GLN A 221 -2.83 6.96 -34.16
CA GLN A 221 -2.05 5.74 -34.45
C GLN A 221 -2.87 4.54 -33.98
N GLY A 222 -3.38 3.72 -34.91
CA GLY A 222 -4.04 2.43 -34.59
C GLY A 222 -5.50 2.30 -35.05
N ASN A 223 -5.93 1.06 -35.29
CA ASN A 223 -7.13 0.67 -36.05
C ASN A 223 -8.35 0.28 -35.20
N SER A 224 -8.42 0.68 -33.92
CA SER A 224 -9.56 0.34 -33.05
C SER A 224 -10.65 1.41 -33.11
N TYR A 225 -11.87 0.99 -33.45
CA TYR A 225 -13.07 1.82 -33.34
C TYR A 225 -13.29 2.22 -31.87
N LEU A 226 -13.03 3.49 -31.55
CA LEU A 226 -13.47 4.12 -30.31
C LEU A 226 -15.00 4.29 -30.40
N ARG A 227 -15.75 3.29 -29.93
CA ARG A 227 -17.22 3.30 -29.90
C ARG A 227 -17.82 4.34 -28.94
N SER A 228 -17.01 5.11 -28.23
CA SER A 228 -17.49 6.10 -27.26
C SER A 228 -16.49 7.24 -27.07
N TRP A 229 -16.98 8.47 -27.17
CA TRP A 229 -16.25 9.72 -26.91
C TRP A 229 -15.64 9.77 -25.50
N ARG A 230 -16.24 9.05 -24.53
CA ARG A 230 -15.75 8.95 -23.14
C ARG A 230 -14.34 8.36 -23.03
N SER A 231 -13.92 7.50 -23.96
CA SER A 231 -12.59 6.90 -23.95
C SER A 231 -11.47 7.85 -24.41
N CYS A 232 -11.80 9.03 -24.97
CA CYS A 232 -10.80 10.01 -25.42
C CYS A 232 -10.31 10.94 -24.30
N ILE A 233 -11.14 11.20 -23.28
CA ILE A 233 -10.80 12.10 -22.16
C ILE A 233 -9.97 11.36 -21.10
N PHE A 234 -10.19 10.05 -20.94
CA PHE A 234 -9.40 9.18 -20.08
C PHE A 234 -8.97 7.93 -20.85
N PRO A 235 -7.81 7.95 -21.54
CA PRO A 235 -7.25 6.72 -22.09
C PRO A 235 -6.82 5.82 -20.92
N GLU A 236 -7.62 4.78 -20.67
CA GLU A 236 -7.52 3.86 -19.53
C GLU A 236 -6.22 3.02 -19.50
N ASN A 237 -5.32 3.18 -20.47
CA ASN A 237 -4.01 2.58 -20.45
C ASN A 237 -3.07 3.26 -21.45
N LYS A 238 -2.16 4.11 -20.95
CA LYS A 238 -0.71 4.07 -21.20
C LYS A 238 -0.02 5.35 -20.72
N LYS A 239 1.08 5.13 -20.00
CA LYS A 239 2.07 6.12 -19.56
C LYS A 239 2.47 7.04 -20.74
N ARG A 240 2.57 8.35 -20.46
CA ARG A 240 3.00 9.47 -21.33
C ARG A 240 1.91 10.19 -22.14
N VAL A 241 0.98 10.87 -21.49
CA VAL A 241 0.59 12.25 -21.88
C VAL A 241 0.09 12.96 -20.60
N CYS A 242 0.98 13.22 -19.66
CA CYS A 242 0.68 14.13 -18.55
C CYS A 242 1.62 15.32 -18.71
N GLY A 243 1.08 16.44 -19.17
CA GLY A 243 1.86 17.65 -19.39
C GLY A 243 1.15 18.62 -20.32
N GLN A 244 -0.06 19.06 -19.94
CA GLN A 244 -0.68 20.37 -20.27
C GLN A 244 -2.20 20.34 -20.09
N ILE A 245 -2.69 19.90 -18.93
CA ILE A 245 -4.07 20.19 -18.50
C ILE A 245 -4.10 20.98 -17.18
N PHE A 246 -2.96 21.15 -16.50
CA PHE A 246 -2.83 21.92 -15.24
C PHE A 246 -2.18 23.30 -15.45
N LEU A 247 -2.71 24.13 -16.34
CA LEU A 247 -2.25 25.52 -16.45
C LEU A 247 -3.37 26.57 -16.57
N TYR A 248 -4.64 26.17 -16.43
CA TYR A 248 -5.76 27.12 -16.39
C TYR A 248 -6.86 26.67 -15.41
N LEU A 249 -6.44 26.30 -14.20
CA LEU A 249 -7.21 26.35 -12.96
C LEU A 249 -6.29 26.90 -11.88
#